data_AF-A0AAD3YNQ4-F1
#
_entry.id   AF-A0AAD3YNQ4-F1
#
_cell.length_a   1.000
_cell.length_b   1.000
_cell.length_c   1.000
_cell.angle_alpha   90.00
_cell.angle_beta   90.00
_cell.angle_gamma   90.00
#
_symmetry.space_group_name_H-M   'P 1'
#
loop_
_entity.id
_entity.type
_entity.pdbx_description
1 polymer ?
#
loop_
_entity_poly.entity_id
_entity_poly.type
_entity_poly.pdbx_seq_one_letter_code
_entity_poly.pdbx_strand_id
1 'polypeptide(L)'
;MVSFVEKTYLPVHIATTDNYFSMGIIFLLKELFEEEYHGKIIISKVNEPMAADLIVQIHSPGEKVFDWVGCDDFRMKNEYKFMMLSKKWLSVYPHSEHYDRNIVCPVVSAVITMRNSVATIRRKLFNLFFADLMCGPPDLRKPNCANCPGPYQLAWREKLMLGYLSQGLGHYAISQKMGCTIKALSSYRRSIMRKLNINKYSDFALWLGSRSVSEKYSDIVNQYEQKLNEEGVIWQTKKIANPVEGNDDKHRVLQSMKRLMMRRLHISESEGDVWLTTREIANEMDISIYSMRYLLCQMEMAGAVVSIKTGKGRSHTLRWKLAS
;
A
#
# COMPACT_ATOMS: atom_id res chain seq x y z
N MET A 1 -11.94 26.89 -32.13
CA MET A 1 -12.87 27.48 -31.15
C MET A 1 -13.59 26.35 -30.44
N VAL A 2 -13.08 25.92 -29.27
CA VAL A 2 -13.83 25.02 -28.39
C VAL A 2 -14.70 25.94 -27.53
N SER A 3 -16.03 25.84 -27.65
CA SER A 3 -16.94 26.61 -26.81
C SER A 3 -16.77 26.13 -25.36
N PHE A 4 -15.97 26.84 -24.58
CA PHE A 4 -16.03 26.71 -23.13
C PHE A 4 -17.40 27.23 -22.73
N VAL A 5 -18.30 26.30 -22.38
CA VAL A 5 -19.51 26.65 -21.63
C VAL A 5 -19.02 27.42 -20.40
N GLU A 6 -19.41 28.68 -20.26
CA GLU A 6 -19.15 29.48 -19.06
C GLU A 6 -19.74 28.73 -17.86
N LYS A 7 -18.92 27.92 -17.18
CA LYS A 7 -19.31 27.29 -15.93
C LYS A 7 -19.31 28.39 -14.87
N THR A 8 -20.48 28.95 -14.62
CA THR A 8 -20.74 29.91 -13.53
C THR A 8 -20.69 29.26 -12.14
N TYR A 9 -20.38 27.97 -12.06
CA TYR A 9 -20.37 27.19 -10.83
C TYR A 9 -19.20 26.20 -10.80
N LEU A 10 -18.41 26.25 -9.72
CA LEU A 10 -17.31 25.33 -9.46
C LEU A 10 -17.50 24.64 -8.10
N PRO A 11 -17.95 23.38 -8.07
CA PRO A 11 -18.01 22.61 -6.84
C PRO A 11 -16.60 22.13 -6.45
N VAL A 12 -16.19 22.43 -5.21
CA VAL A 12 -14.85 22.12 -4.69
C VAL A 12 -14.97 21.24 -3.45
N HIS A 13 -14.26 20.11 -3.45
CA HIS A 13 -14.06 19.31 -2.24
C HIS A 13 -12.67 19.59 -1.68
N ILE A 14 -12.58 19.90 -0.39
CA ILE A 14 -11.30 20.12 0.30
C ILE A 14 -11.25 19.16 1.50
N ALA A 15 -10.44 18.12 1.39
CA ALA A 15 -10.26 17.10 2.41
C ALA A 15 -9.33 17.62 3.52
N THR A 16 -9.88 18.47 4.38
CA THR A 16 -9.17 19.03 5.53
C THR A 16 -10.13 19.37 6.67
N THR A 17 -9.65 19.25 7.90
CA THR A 17 -10.28 19.79 9.11
C THR A 17 -9.85 21.25 9.38
N ASP A 18 -8.81 21.74 8.69
CA ASP A 18 -8.33 23.12 8.81
C ASP A 18 -9.21 24.09 8.00
N ASN A 19 -10.05 24.81 8.72
CA ASN A 19 -10.94 25.81 8.13
C ASN A 19 -10.17 26.96 7.47
N TYR A 20 -9.02 27.40 8.01
CA TYR A 20 -8.25 28.52 7.46
C TYR A 20 -7.64 28.17 6.11
N PHE A 21 -7.03 26.98 6.01
CA PHE A 21 -6.50 26.50 4.74
C PHE A 21 -7.61 26.39 3.68
N SER A 22 -8.76 25.82 4.07
CA SER A 22 -9.89 25.67 3.14
C SER A 22 -10.44 27.02 2.66
N MET A 23 -10.58 28.00 3.56
CA MET A 23 -11.02 29.36 3.21
C MET A 23 -10.00 30.07 2.32
N GLY A 24 -8.71 29.95 2.61
CA GLY A 24 -7.65 30.54 1.80
C GLY A 24 -7.62 30.02 0.36
N ILE A 25 -7.79 28.71 0.16
CA ILE A 25 -7.91 28.13 -1.18
C ILE A 25 -9.17 28.63 -1.90
N ILE A 26 -10.31 28.66 -1.24
CA ILE A 26 -11.56 29.16 -1.83
C ILE A 26 -11.41 30.64 -2.23
N PHE A 27 -10.81 31.47 -1.38
CA PHE A 27 -10.57 32.88 -1.66
C PHE A 27 -9.66 33.07 -2.87
N LEU A 28 -8.54 32.34 -2.94
CA LEU A 28 -7.63 32.42 -4.09
C LEU A 28 -8.29 31.97 -5.39
N LEU A 29 -9.15 30.94 -5.33
CA LEU A 29 -9.91 30.53 -6.51
C LEU A 29 -10.89 31.62 -6.93
N LYS A 30 -11.64 32.22 -5.99
CA LYS A 30 -12.56 33.31 -6.31
C LYS A 30 -11.83 34.45 -6.99
N GLU A 31 -10.73 34.92 -6.42
CA GLU A 31 -9.91 35.99 -6.97
C GLU A 31 -9.42 35.66 -8.39
N LEU A 32 -8.90 34.44 -8.61
CA LEU A 32 -8.44 33.98 -9.93
C LEU A 32 -9.57 33.95 -10.98
N PHE A 33 -10.74 33.44 -10.61
CA PHE A 33 -11.88 33.33 -11.52
C PHE A 33 -12.58 34.68 -11.74
N GLU A 34 -12.57 35.58 -10.77
CA GLU A 34 -13.07 36.95 -10.90
C GLU A 34 -12.24 37.77 -11.89
N GLU A 35 -10.91 37.62 -11.85
CA GLU A 35 -10.00 38.26 -12.81
C GLU A 35 -10.20 37.77 -14.25
N GLU A 36 -10.33 36.45 -14.44
CA GLU A 36 -10.44 35.86 -15.79
C GLU A 36 -11.85 35.96 -16.39
N TYR A 37 -12.92 35.91 -15.58
CA TYR A 37 -14.30 35.89 -16.07
C TYR A 37 -15.16 37.09 -15.62
N HIS A 38 -14.56 38.13 -15.06
CA HIS A 38 -15.23 39.37 -14.64
C HIS A 38 -16.43 39.14 -13.68
N GLY A 39 -16.26 38.29 -12.67
CA GLY A 39 -17.15 38.25 -11.49
C GLY A 39 -18.36 37.30 -11.52
N LYS A 40 -18.43 36.32 -12.43
CA LYS A 40 -19.63 35.46 -12.62
C LYS A 40 -19.56 34.05 -12.03
N ILE A 41 -18.62 33.73 -11.14
CA ILE A 41 -18.40 32.34 -10.69
C ILE A 41 -18.71 32.12 -9.21
N ILE A 42 -19.59 31.16 -8.96
CA ILE A 42 -19.95 30.67 -7.63
C ILE A 42 -19.06 29.47 -7.29
N ILE A 43 -18.25 29.61 -6.25
CA ILE A 43 -17.44 28.52 -5.70
C ILE A 43 -18.14 27.96 -4.47
N SER A 44 -18.51 26.68 -4.52
CA SER A 44 -19.23 25.99 -3.44
C SER A 44 -18.41 24.84 -2.89
N LYS A 45 -18.29 24.76 -1.56
CA LYS A 45 -17.68 23.60 -0.91
C LYS A 45 -18.68 22.45 -0.86
N VAL A 46 -18.28 21.27 -1.36
CA VAL A 46 -19.08 20.04 -1.29
C VAL A 46 -18.43 19.01 -0.36
N ASN A 47 -19.24 18.25 0.35
CA ASN A 47 -18.77 17.26 1.33
C ASN A 47 -18.27 15.99 0.65
N GLU A 48 -18.87 15.61 -0.49
CA GLU A 48 -18.49 14.40 -1.20
C GLU A 48 -17.50 14.70 -2.32
N PRO A 49 -16.37 13.97 -2.42
CA PRO A 49 -15.39 14.19 -3.48
C PRO A 49 -15.98 13.96 -4.88
N MET A 50 -16.93 13.03 -5.00
CA MET A 50 -17.54 12.67 -6.29
C MET A 50 -18.39 13.81 -6.89
N ALA A 51 -18.98 14.64 -6.04
CA ALA A 51 -19.77 15.80 -6.44
C ALA A 51 -18.91 17.02 -6.83
N ALA A 52 -17.60 16.98 -6.62
CA ALA A 52 -16.70 18.10 -6.89
C ALA A 52 -16.10 18.05 -8.31
N ASP A 53 -15.80 19.21 -8.88
CA ASP A 53 -15.02 19.37 -10.10
C ASP A 53 -13.52 19.55 -9.78
N LEU A 54 -13.22 20.15 -8.63
CA LEU A 54 -11.89 20.24 -8.04
C LEU A 54 -11.84 19.50 -6.70
N ILE A 55 -10.89 18.59 -6.57
CA ILE A 55 -10.61 17.89 -5.32
C ILE A 55 -9.24 18.33 -4.80
N VAL A 56 -9.24 18.90 -3.60
CA VAL A 56 -8.04 19.31 -2.88
C VAL A 56 -7.78 18.30 -1.77
N GLN A 57 -6.71 17.54 -1.91
CA GLN A 57 -6.34 16.47 -0.98
C GLN A 57 -5.07 16.85 -0.24
N ILE A 58 -5.14 16.89 1.09
CA ILE A 58 -3.96 17.00 1.94
C ILE A 58 -3.44 15.59 2.21
N HIS A 59 -2.16 15.38 1.92
CA HIS A 59 -1.50 14.09 2.04
C HIS A 59 -0.59 14.06 3.26
N SER A 60 -0.59 12.94 3.96
CA SER A 60 0.42 12.62 4.97
C SER A 60 1.73 12.19 4.29
N PRO A 61 2.89 12.32 4.96
CA PRO A 61 4.16 11.83 4.42
C PRO A 61 4.06 10.36 4.01
N GLY A 62 4.45 10.01 2.78
CA GLY A 62 4.38 8.63 2.29
C GLY A 62 2.99 8.11 1.91
N GLU A 63 1.91 8.89 2.11
CA GLU A 63 0.60 8.61 1.56
C GLU A 63 0.65 8.70 0.02
N LYS A 64 0.13 7.66 -0.64
CA LYS A 64 0.15 7.55 -2.10
C LYS A 64 -1.25 7.66 -2.66
N VAL A 65 -1.34 7.99 -3.95
CA VAL A 65 -2.60 8.10 -4.68
C VAL A 65 -3.43 6.80 -4.58
N PHE A 66 -2.78 5.64 -4.60
CA PHE A 66 -3.44 4.32 -4.48
C PHE A 66 -3.87 3.94 -3.06
N ASP A 67 -3.57 4.77 -2.05
CA ASP A 67 -4.09 4.53 -0.71
C ASP A 67 -5.55 4.94 -0.57
N TRP A 68 -6.00 5.88 -1.40
CA TRP A 68 -7.38 6.39 -1.40
C TRP A 68 -8.11 6.16 -2.74
N VAL A 69 -7.40 6.05 -3.87
CA VAL A 69 -8.01 5.51 -5.09
C VAL A 69 -8.02 3.99 -5.00
N GLY A 70 -9.21 3.39 -5.04
CA GLY A 70 -9.38 1.96 -5.26
C GLY A 70 -8.67 1.53 -6.56
N CYS A 71 -7.46 1.00 -6.42
CA CYS A 71 -6.60 0.63 -7.55
C CYS A 71 -7.27 -0.44 -8.43
N ASP A 72 -7.90 -1.44 -7.83
CA ASP A 72 -8.58 -2.51 -8.56
C ASP A 72 -9.81 -1.97 -9.29
N ASP A 73 -10.60 -1.11 -8.63
CA ASP A 73 -11.73 -0.43 -9.27
C ASP A 73 -11.26 0.48 -10.42
N PHE A 74 -10.16 1.21 -10.24
CA PHE A 74 -9.60 2.06 -11.27
C PHE A 74 -9.09 1.28 -12.50
N ARG A 75 -8.60 0.05 -12.28
CA ARG A 75 -8.13 -0.84 -13.36
C ARG A 75 -9.28 -1.57 -14.04
N MET A 76 -10.29 -2.00 -13.28
CA MET A 76 -11.33 -2.92 -13.75
C MET A 76 -12.63 -2.23 -14.16
N LYS A 77 -12.96 -1.06 -13.58
CA LYS A 77 -14.22 -0.34 -13.81
C LYS A 77 -13.98 0.93 -14.62
N ASN A 78 -14.34 0.88 -15.91
CA ASN A 78 -14.17 2.01 -16.82
C ASN A 78 -14.93 3.26 -16.36
N GLU A 79 -16.14 3.13 -15.83
CA GLU A 79 -16.93 4.27 -15.34
C GLU A 79 -16.23 5.01 -14.18
N TYR A 80 -15.77 4.26 -13.18
CA TYR A 80 -15.02 4.82 -12.05
C TYR A 80 -13.72 5.50 -12.51
N LYS A 81 -13.03 4.88 -13.48
CA LYS A 81 -11.84 5.45 -14.11
C LYS A 81 -12.13 6.76 -14.82
N PHE A 82 -13.12 6.79 -15.72
CA PHE A 82 -13.49 8.02 -16.45
C PHE A 82 -13.95 9.12 -15.50
N MET A 83 -14.72 8.76 -14.48
CA MET A 83 -15.18 9.68 -13.45
C MET A 83 -13.98 10.32 -12.73
N MET A 84 -13.06 9.51 -12.20
CA MET A 84 -11.86 10.01 -11.53
C MET A 84 -11.02 10.91 -12.44
N LEU A 85 -10.78 10.46 -13.67
CA LEU A 85 -10.00 11.16 -14.70
C LEU A 85 -10.65 12.49 -15.14
N SER A 86 -11.97 12.62 -15.03
CA SER A 86 -12.68 13.86 -15.40
C SER A 86 -12.51 14.99 -14.37
N LYS A 87 -12.07 14.68 -13.15
CA LYS A 87 -11.90 15.66 -12.06
C LYS A 87 -10.51 16.28 -12.07
N LYS A 88 -10.40 17.52 -11.58
CA LYS A 88 -9.11 18.18 -11.31
C LYS A 88 -8.66 17.87 -9.89
N TRP A 89 -7.39 17.50 -9.72
CA TRP A 89 -6.83 17.11 -8.43
C TRP A 89 -5.66 18.00 -8.03
N LEU A 90 -5.79 18.64 -6.88
CA LEU A 90 -4.73 19.41 -6.23
C LEU A 90 -4.22 18.64 -5.02
N SER A 91 -3.01 18.11 -5.11
CA SER A 91 -2.35 17.41 -4.01
C SER A 91 -1.54 18.38 -3.17
N VAL A 92 -1.75 18.37 -1.86
CA VAL A 92 -1.10 19.26 -0.89
C VAL A 92 -0.22 18.42 0.03
N TYR A 93 1.08 18.71 0.05
CA TYR A 93 2.04 18.03 0.93
C TYR A 93 2.60 18.99 1.99
N PRO A 94 2.98 18.49 3.18
CA PRO A 94 3.67 19.30 4.19
C PRO A 94 4.99 19.87 3.64
N HIS A 95 5.79 19.01 2.99
CA HIS A 95 7.09 19.33 2.43
C HIS A 95 7.23 18.80 1.01
N SER A 96 8.11 19.44 0.21
CA SER A 96 8.37 19.02 -1.17
C SER A 96 9.02 17.65 -1.28
N GLU A 97 9.73 17.20 -0.25
CA GLU A 97 10.37 15.89 -0.18
C GLU A 97 9.38 14.73 -0.07
N HIS A 98 8.14 15.01 0.39
CA HIS A 98 7.09 13.99 0.53
C HIS A 98 6.41 13.67 -0.79
N TYR A 99 6.49 14.56 -1.77
CA TYR A 99 5.97 14.30 -3.12
C TYR A 99 6.95 13.46 -3.93
N ASP A 100 6.53 12.25 -4.28
CA ASP A 100 7.28 11.36 -5.16
C ASP A 100 7.01 11.70 -6.63
N ARG A 101 7.98 12.36 -7.27
CA ARG A 101 7.88 12.79 -8.68
C ARG A 101 7.74 11.61 -9.65
N ASN A 102 8.08 10.39 -9.23
CA ASN A 102 7.92 9.20 -10.06
C ASN A 102 6.47 8.69 -10.09
N ILE A 103 5.60 9.20 -9.20
CA ILE A 103 4.20 8.81 -9.07
C ILE A 103 3.33 9.98 -9.49
N VAL A 104 2.91 9.97 -10.76
CA VAL A 104 2.08 11.04 -11.37
C VAL A 104 0.67 10.54 -11.70
N CYS A 105 0.30 9.34 -11.24
CA CYS A 105 -0.86 8.60 -11.71
C CYS A 105 -1.68 8.01 -10.55
N PRO A 106 -3.02 7.90 -10.66
CA PRO A 106 -3.88 8.18 -11.81
C PRO A 106 -4.54 9.54 -11.87
N VAL A 107 -4.37 10.40 -10.86
CA VAL A 107 -5.18 11.61 -10.78
C VAL A 107 -4.48 12.70 -9.99
N VAL A 108 -3.33 13.18 -10.47
CA VAL A 108 -2.67 14.36 -9.89
C VAL A 108 -2.50 15.40 -10.99
N SER A 109 -3.33 16.45 -10.92
CA SER A 109 -3.30 17.55 -11.89
C SER A 109 -2.30 18.63 -11.48
N ALA A 110 -2.21 18.94 -10.19
CA ALA A 110 -1.25 19.88 -9.64
C ALA A 110 -0.81 19.48 -8.23
N VAL A 111 0.39 19.93 -7.84
CA VAL A 111 0.96 19.68 -6.51
C VAL A 111 1.39 21.00 -5.87
N ILE A 112 0.93 21.27 -4.65
CA ILE A 112 1.39 22.38 -3.81
C ILE A 112 1.97 21.85 -2.50
N THR A 113 2.75 22.68 -1.81
CA THR A 113 3.20 22.38 -0.46
C THR A 113 2.71 23.43 0.53
N MET A 114 2.53 23.06 1.79
CA MET A 114 2.11 23.97 2.86
C MET A 114 3.09 25.14 3.09
N ARG A 115 4.34 24.99 2.63
CA ARG A 115 5.37 26.03 2.69
C ARG A 115 5.42 26.93 1.45
N ASN A 116 4.62 26.66 0.42
CA ASN A 116 4.60 27.52 -0.76
C ASN A 116 4.01 28.90 -0.42
N SER A 117 4.58 29.95 -1.00
CA SER A 117 4.01 31.29 -0.90
C SER A 117 2.65 31.37 -1.60
N VAL A 118 1.82 32.30 -1.18
CA VAL A 118 0.49 32.55 -1.79
C VAL A 118 0.61 32.77 -3.30
N ALA A 119 1.59 33.56 -3.75
CA ALA A 119 1.84 33.78 -5.17
C ALA A 119 2.18 32.50 -5.94
N THR A 120 2.92 31.57 -5.31
CA THR A 120 3.25 30.28 -5.92
C THR A 120 2.02 29.37 -6.02
N ILE A 121 1.20 29.32 -4.97
CA ILE A 121 -0.05 28.56 -4.95
C ILE A 121 -0.99 29.10 -6.03
N ARG A 122 -1.16 30.43 -6.09
CA ARG A 122 -1.97 31.10 -7.10
C ARG A 122 -1.52 30.76 -8.51
N ARG A 123 -0.22 30.85 -8.82
CA ARG A 123 0.31 30.49 -10.15
C ARG A 123 0.02 29.03 -10.51
N LYS A 124 0.11 28.10 -9.55
CA LYS A 124 -0.20 26.69 -9.77
C LYS A 124 -1.69 26.45 -10.01
N LEU A 125 -2.57 27.14 -9.28
CA LEU A 125 -4.02 27.13 -9.51
C LEU A 125 -4.37 27.73 -10.88
N PHE A 126 -3.74 28.84 -11.25
CA PHE A 126 -3.90 29.45 -12.56
C PHE A 126 -3.56 28.45 -13.68
N ASN A 127 -2.39 27.83 -13.61
CA ASN A 127 -1.97 26.81 -14.58
C ASN A 127 -2.91 25.59 -14.61
N LEU A 128 -3.48 25.22 -13.45
CA LEU A 128 -4.42 24.11 -13.36
C LEU A 128 -5.73 24.39 -14.13
N PHE A 129 -6.18 25.64 -14.17
CA PHE A 129 -7.47 26.02 -14.75
C PHE A 129 -7.38 26.63 -16.16
N PHE A 130 -6.40 27.48 -16.42
CA PHE A 130 -6.38 28.39 -17.56
C PHE A 130 -5.25 28.13 -18.56
N ALA A 131 -4.21 27.39 -18.18
CA ALA A 131 -3.17 27.05 -19.15
C ALA A 131 -3.70 25.96 -20.12
N ASP A 132 -3.64 26.22 -21.43
CA ASP A 132 -3.93 25.27 -22.52
C ASP A 132 -3.01 24.03 -22.52
N LEU A 133 -2.02 23.99 -21.62
CA LEU A 133 -1.39 22.75 -21.17
C LEU A 133 -2.44 21.93 -20.44
N MET A 134 -3.22 21.18 -21.22
CA MET A 134 -4.13 20.12 -20.79
C MET A 134 -3.76 19.60 -19.40
N CYS A 135 -4.32 20.19 -18.35
CA CYS A 135 -4.48 19.54 -17.05
C CYS A 135 -5.67 18.58 -17.13
N GLY A 136 -5.77 17.90 -18.28
CA GLY A 136 -6.64 16.77 -18.49
C GLY A 136 -6.08 15.56 -17.76
N PRO A 137 -6.88 14.48 -17.66
CA PRO A 137 -6.46 13.27 -17.00
C PRO A 137 -5.09 12.81 -17.45
N PRO A 138 -4.19 12.40 -16.53
CA PRO A 138 -2.85 12.00 -16.87
C PRO A 138 -2.91 10.97 -17.99
N ASP A 139 -2.16 11.27 -19.03
CA ASP A 139 -2.05 10.49 -20.25
C ASP A 139 -1.93 8.99 -19.91
N LEU A 140 -2.93 8.20 -20.32
CA LEU A 140 -2.95 6.74 -20.16
C LEU A 140 -1.73 6.08 -20.82
N ARG A 141 -0.98 6.84 -21.63
CA ARG A 141 0.29 6.47 -22.25
C ARG A 141 1.48 6.45 -21.28
N LYS A 142 1.34 6.94 -20.03
CA LYS A 142 2.42 6.79 -19.03
C LYS A 142 2.51 5.32 -18.59
N PRO A 143 3.61 4.60 -18.88
CA PRO A 143 3.71 3.15 -18.68
C PRO A 143 3.54 2.71 -17.22
N ASN A 144 3.81 3.60 -16.26
CA ASN A 144 3.71 3.30 -14.83
C ASN A 144 2.28 3.38 -14.28
N CYS A 145 1.34 3.99 -15.02
CA CYS A 145 -0.07 4.07 -14.62
C CYS A 145 -0.77 2.71 -14.56
N ALA A 146 -0.32 1.74 -15.37
CA ALA A 146 -0.94 0.43 -15.44
C ALA A 146 -0.49 -0.51 -14.31
N ASN A 147 0.59 -0.18 -13.61
CA ASN A 147 1.29 -1.08 -12.68
C ASN A 147 0.99 -0.78 -11.21
N CYS A 148 -0.17 -0.25 -10.88
CA CYS A 148 -0.54 0.04 -9.50
C CYS A 148 -0.56 -1.25 -8.64
N PRO A 149 0.08 -1.29 -7.45
CA PRO A 149 1.07 -0.37 -6.88
C PRO A 149 2.55 -0.73 -7.20
N GLY A 150 2.80 -1.80 -7.95
CA GLY A 150 4.08 -2.05 -8.63
C GLY A 150 5.26 -2.18 -7.64
N PRO A 151 6.39 -1.47 -7.86
CA PRO A 151 7.57 -1.57 -6.97
C PRO A 151 7.31 -1.05 -5.54
N TYR A 152 6.22 -0.32 -5.33
CA TYR A 152 5.81 0.25 -4.04
C TYR A 152 4.87 -0.68 -3.28
N GLN A 153 4.54 -1.85 -3.85
CA GLN A 153 3.67 -2.82 -3.20
C GLN A 153 4.32 -3.38 -1.94
N LEU A 154 3.66 -3.16 -0.82
CA LEU A 154 4.03 -3.79 0.44
C LEU A 154 3.75 -5.29 0.37
N ALA A 155 4.72 -6.09 0.78
CA ALA A 155 4.58 -7.53 0.93
C ALA A 155 3.61 -7.85 2.07
N TRP A 156 3.00 -9.04 2.04
CA TRP A 156 2.05 -9.47 3.07
C TRP A 156 2.58 -9.28 4.50
N ARG A 157 3.81 -9.70 4.79
CA ARG A 157 4.40 -9.54 6.14
C ARG A 157 4.68 -8.09 6.52
N GLU A 158 5.00 -7.24 5.55
CA GLU A 158 5.15 -5.79 5.76
C GLU A 158 3.79 -5.16 6.13
N LYS A 159 2.72 -5.52 5.41
CA LYS A 159 1.35 -5.09 5.72
C LYS A 159 0.90 -5.57 7.10
N LEU A 160 1.21 -6.82 7.45
CA LEU A 160 0.88 -7.39 8.76
C LEU A 160 1.62 -6.69 9.91
N MET A 161 2.92 -6.42 9.73
CA MET A 161 3.71 -5.66 10.71
C MET A 161 3.11 -4.26 10.92
N LEU A 162 2.70 -3.59 9.84
CA LEU A 162 2.06 -2.28 9.91
C LEU A 162 0.75 -2.31 10.68
N GLY A 163 -0.09 -3.32 10.47
CA GLY A 163 -1.34 -3.42 11.21
C GLY A 163 -1.12 -3.63 12.70
N TYR A 164 -0.11 -4.40 13.11
CA TYR A 164 0.22 -4.49 14.53
C TYR A 164 0.81 -3.19 15.09
N LEU A 165 1.61 -2.48 14.30
CA LEU A 165 2.11 -1.17 14.69
C LEU A 165 0.99 -0.13 14.83
N SER A 166 -0.01 -0.13 13.93
CA SER A 166 -1.15 0.80 14.00
C SER A 166 -2.05 0.53 15.21
N GLN A 167 -2.11 -0.73 15.66
CA GLN A 167 -2.74 -1.12 16.93
C GLN A 167 -1.90 -0.78 18.18
N GLY A 168 -0.71 -0.20 18.01
CA GLY A 168 0.16 0.22 19.12
C GLY A 168 0.99 -0.89 19.76
N LEU A 169 1.13 -2.06 19.11
CA LEU A 169 1.96 -3.14 19.67
C LEU A 169 3.45 -2.78 19.63
N GLY A 170 4.15 -3.08 20.72
CA GLY A 170 5.61 -2.95 20.80
C GLY A 170 6.35 -4.02 19.97
N HIS A 171 7.60 -3.74 19.60
CA HIS A 171 8.40 -4.62 18.74
C HIS A 171 8.50 -6.07 19.26
N TYR A 172 8.58 -6.27 20.58
CA TYR A 172 8.62 -7.61 21.18
C TYR A 172 7.30 -8.37 20.96
N ALA A 173 6.16 -7.75 21.24
CA ALA A 173 4.85 -8.36 21.02
C ALA A 173 4.62 -8.68 19.54
N ILE A 174 5.03 -7.78 18.64
CA ILE A 174 4.99 -8.01 17.19
C ILE A 174 5.87 -9.20 16.81
N SER A 175 7.08 -9.31 17.36
CA SER A 175 7.99 -10.42 17.04
C SER A 175 7.40 -11.77 17.43
N GLN A 176 6.69 -11.83 18.57
CA GLN A 176 5.98 -13.03 19.01
C GLN A 176 4.81 -13.35 18.08
N LYS A 177 3.92 -12.38 17.81
CA LYS A 177 2.76 -12.58 16.92
C LYS A 177 3.14 -12.96 15.50
N MET A 178 4.24 -12.39 14.98
CA MET A 178 4.72 -12.68 13.63
C MET A 178 5.62 -13.92 13.56
N GLY A 179 6.10 -14.45 14.69
CA GLY A 179 7.06 -15.56 14.73
C GLY A 179 8.37 -15.23 14.00
N CYS A 180 8.91 -14.02 14.21
CA CYS A 180 10.15 -13.55 13.58
C CYS A 180 11.05 -12.81 14.58
N THR A 181 12.32 -12.62 14.22
CA THR A 181 13.26 -11.91 15.10
C THR A 181 13.05 -10.39 15.06
N ILE A 182 13.44 -9.68 16.13
CA ILE A 182 13.42 -8.20 16.16
C ILE A 182 14.27 -7.59 15.02
N LYS A 183 15.34 -8.30 14.60
CA LYS A 183 16.17 -7.91 13.45
C LYS A 183 15.36 -7.95 12.14
N ALA A 184 14.52 -8.97 11.95
CA ALA A 184 13.62 -9.06 10.80
C ALA A 184 12.60 -7.91 10.79
N LEU A 185 12.01 -7.57 11.94
CA LEU A 185 11.13 -6.38 12.05
C LEU A 185 11.85 -5.08 11.66
N SER A 186 13.10 -4.92 12.09
CA SER A 186 13.91 -3.76 11.69
C SER A 186 14.24 -3.74 10.19
N SER A 187 14.31 -4.90 9.55
CA SER A 187 14.45 -5.04 8.09
C SER A 187 13.17 -4.64 7.37
N TYR A 188 12.03 -5.19 7.80
CA TYR A 188 10.71 -4.84 7.26
C TYR A 188 10.42 -3.35 7.36
N ARG A 189 10.67 -2.73 8.53
CA ARG A 189 10.51 -1.27 8.69
C ARG A 189 11.33 -0.48 7.66
N ARG A 190 12.61 -0.83 7.47
CA ARG A 190 13.47 -0.16 6.48
C ARG A 190 12.96 -0.36 5.05
N SER A 191 12.47 -1.56 4.74
CA SER A 191 11.87 -1.88 3.45
C SER A 191 10.60 -1.06 3.20
N ILE A 192 9.70 -1.01 4.19
CA ILE A 192 8.46 -0.22 4.17
C ILE A 192 8.79 1.27 3.96
N MET A 193 9.65 1.85 4.80
CA MET A 193 10.04 3.25 4.68
C MET A 193 10.60 3.57 3.29
N ARG A 194 11.42 2.68 2.72
CA ARG A 194 11.93 2.84 1.34
C ARG A 194 10.81 2.79 0.30
N LYS A 195 9.88 1.83 0.39
CA LYS A 195 8.74 1.69 -0.55
C LYS A 195 7.76 2.85 -0.46
N LEU A 196 7.61 3.46 0.71
CA LEU A 196 6.74 4.62 0.91
C LEU A 196 7.44 5.95 0.60
N ASN A 197 8.76 5.94 0.34
CA ASN A 197 9.59 7.14 0.20
C ASN A 197 9.57 8.02 1.48
N ILE A 198 9.65 7.38 2.65
CA ILE A 198 9.73 8.05 3.95
C ILE A 198 11.16 7.94 4.47
N ASN A 199 11.83 9.07 4.64
CA ASN A 199 13.22 9.12 5.08
C ASN A 199 13.37 9.26 6.61
N LYS A 200 12.39 9.91 7.26
CA LYS A 200 12.43 10.24 8.68
C LYS A 200 11.49 9.34 9.47
N TYR A 201 11.92 8.91 10.66
CA TYR A 201 11.07 8.09 11.53
C TYR A 201 9.85 8.86 12.07
N SER A 202 9.99 10.18 12.31
CA SER A 202 8.87 11.05 12.69
C SER A 202 7.75 11.02 11.65
N ASP A 203 8.11 11.09 10.37
CA ASP A 203 7.19 11.09 9.25
C ASP A 203 6.51 9.72 9.11
N PHE A 204 7.25 8.64 9.41
CA PHE A 204 6.70 7.28 9.47
C PHE A 204 5.65 7.12 10.57
N ALA A 205 5.89 7.69 11.76
CA ALA A 205 4.93 7.67 12.86
C ALA A 205 3.68 8.49 12.53
N LEU A 206 3.84 9.68 11.93
CA LEU A 206 2.72 10.51 11.46
C LEU A 206 1.87 9.79 10.41
N TRP A 207 2.53 9.16 9.44
CA TRP A 207 1.86 8.38 8.39
C TRP A 207 1.06 7.21 8.97
N LEU A 208 1.67 6.42 9.86
CA LEU A 208 1.04 5.28 10.51
C LEU A 208 -0.20 5.70 11.32
N GLY A 209 -0.16 6.87 11.94
CA GLY A 209 -1.28 7.44 12.70
C GLY A 209 -2.41 8.04 11.86
N SER A 210 -2.27 8.10 10.52
CA SER A 210 -3.35 8.58 9.67
C SER A 210 -4.51 7.58 9.67
N ARG A 211 -5.75 8.09 9.68
CA ARG A 211 -6.96 7.27 9.79
C ARG A 211 -7.08 6.26 8.64
N SER A 212 -6.83 6.70 7.41
CA SER A 212 -6.87 5.87 6.20
C SER A 212 -5.91 4.69 6.28
N VAL A 213 -4.68 4.92 6.76
CA VAL A 213 -3.65 3.89 6.94
C VAL A 213 -4.00 2.96 8.10
N SER A 214 -4.34 3.53 9.26
CA SER A 214 -4.64 2.75 10.46
C SER A 214 -5.81 1.79 10.26
N GLU A 215 -6.91 2.25 9.67
CA GLU A 215 -8.09 1.42 9.37
C GLU A 215 -7.73 0.31 8.36
N LYS A 216 -7.11 0.68 7.23
CA LYS A 216 -6.73 -0.26 6.16
C LYS A 216 -5.85 -1.42 6.63
N TYR A 217 -4.86 -1.14 7.50
CA TYR A 217 -3.96 -2.19 7.98
C TYR A 217 -4.49 -2.91 9.23
N SER A 218 -5.35 -2.28 10.03
CA SER A 218 -6.03 -2.95 11.15
C SER A 218 -6.96 -4.06 10.64
N ASP A 219 -7.69 -3.82 9.54
CA ASP A 219 -8.56 -4.84 8.93
C ASP A 219 -7.79 -6.08 8.48
N ILE A 220 -6.57 -5.88 7.97
CA ILE A 220 -5.69 -6.98 7.55
C ILE A 220 -5.30 -7.86 8.76
N VAL A 221 -5.01 -7.25 9.91
CA VAL A 221 -4.71 -7.99 11.14
C VAL A 221 -5.93 -8.74 11.63
N ASN A 222 -7.10 -8.08 11.66
CA ASN A 222 -8.33 -8.72 12.11
C ASN A 222 -8.67 -9.96 11.27
N GLN A 223 -8.56 -9.86 9.94
CA GLN A 223 -8.73 -11.00 9.04
C GLN A 223 -7.68 -12.09 9.27
N TYR A 224 -6.44 -11.72 9.58
CA TYR A 224 -5.38 -12.68 9.87
C TYR A 224 -5.61 -13.42 11.19
N GLU A 225 -5.98 -12.70 12.25
CA GLU A 225 -6.26 -13.28 13.56
C GLU A 225 -7.52 -14.14 13.55
N GLN A 226 -8.56 -13.75 12.80
CA GLN A 226 -9.72 -14.61 12.57
C GLN A 226 -9.33 -15.93 11.91
N LYS A 227 -8.52 -15.90 10.85
CA LYS A 227 -8.00 -17.12 10.20
C LYS A 227 -7.15 -17.97 11.14
N LEU A 228 -6.31 -17.35 11.97
CA LEU A 228 -5.52 -18.05 12.97
C LEU A 228 -6.39 -18.68 14.06
N ASN A 229 -7.50 -18.06 14.44
CA ASN A 229 -8.44 -18.60 15.41
C ASN A 229 -9.28 -19.73 14.80
N GLU A 230 -9.70 -19.62 13.55
CA GLU A 230 -10.38 -20.71 12.83
C GLU A 230 -9.46 -21.92 12.65
N GLU A 231 -8.21 -21.69 12.23
CA GLU A 231 -7.17 -22.75 12.17
C GLU A 231 -6.85 -23.25 13.59
N GLY A 232 -6.73 -22.37 14.57
CA GLY A 232 -6.43 -22.68 15.97
C GLY A 232 -7.51 -23.50 16.66
N VAL A 233 -8.80 -23.29 16.33
CA VAL A 233 -9.92 -24.11 16.80
C VAL A 233 -9.86 -25.52 16.21
N ILE A 234 -9.38 -25.66 14.97
CA ILE A 234 -9.13 -26.97 14.33
C ILE A 234 -7.95 -27.71 14.99
N TRP A 235 -6.96 -27.00 15.54
CA TRP A 235 -5.77 -27.59 16.18
C TRP A 235 -5.85 -27.70 17.71
N GLN A 236 -6.71 -26.93 18.40
CA GLN A 236 -6.88 -27.03 19.86
C GLN A 236 -7.44 -28.38 20.30
N THR A 237 -8.05 -29.15 19.40
CA THR A 237 -8.41 -30.57 19.61
C THR A 237 -7.20 -31.52 19.57
N LYS A 238 -5.99 -31.05 19.22
CA LYS A 238 -4.73 -31.82 19.30
C LYS A 238 -3.60 -30.98 19.92
N LYS A 239 -3.68 -30.71 21.22
CA LYS A 239 -2.54 -30.18 22.00
C LYS A 239 -1.47 -31.26 22.21
N ILE A 240 -0.23 -30.98 21.78
CA ILE A 240 0.99 -31.59 22.32
C ILE A 240 1.85 -30.46 22.93
N ALA A 241 2.44 -30.77 24.07
CA ALA A 241 3.09 -29.85 25.01
C ALA A 241 4.58 -29.56 24.70
N ASN A 242 4.97 -28.35 25.14
CA ASN A 242 6.27 -27.82 25.54
C ASN A 242 7.39 -27.55 24.49
N PRO A 243 8.04 -26.35 24.53
CA PRO A 243 9.08 -25.95 23.59
C PRO A 243 10.51 -26.23 24.13
N VAL A 244 11.42 -26.61 23.23
CA VAL A 244 12.86 -26.75 23.48
C VAL A 244 13.59 -25.85 22.47
N GLU A 245 14.40 -24.91 22.94
CA GLU A 245 14.91 -23.73 22.19
C GLU A 245 15.91 -24.03 21.05
N GLY A 246 16.42 -25.26 20.88
CA GLY A 246 17.17 -25.66 19.67
C GLY A 246 16.28 -26.17 18.52
N ASN A 247 15.00 -26.38 18.81
CA ASN A 247 13.99 -26.93 17.91
C ASN A 247 13.23 -25.81 17.16
N ASP A 248 13.39 -24.54 17.56
CA ASP A 248 12.52 -23.44 17.13
C ASP A 248 12.61 -23.16 15.63
N ASP A 249 13.79 -22.99 15.05
CA ASP A 249 13.88 -22.66 13.60
C ASP A 249 13.39 -23.81 12.71
N LYS A 250 13.72 -25.07 13.05
CA LYS A 250 13.20 -26.25 12.32
C LYS A 250 11.69 -26.35 12.47
N HIS A 251 11.17 -26.13 13.68
CA HIS A 251 9.73 -26.13 13.95
C HIS A 251 9.01 -25.00 13.21
N ARG A 252 9.59 -23.78 13.17
CA ARG A 252 9.07 -22.62 12.44
C ARG A 252 9.09 -22.85 10.93
N VAL A 253 10.09 -23.55 10.40
CA VAL A 253 10.09 -23.99 8.99
C VAL A 253 8.98 -25.01 8.73
N LEU A 254 8.78 -25.99 9.61
CA LEU A 254 7.65 -26.94 9.47
C LEU A 254 6.30 -26.21 9.49
N GLN A 255 6.09 -25.28 10.42
CA GLN A 255 4.86 -24.46 10.49
C GLN A 255 4.67 -23.63 9.22
N SER A 256 5.74 -23.01 8.70
CA SER A 256 5.69 -22.22 7.47
C SER A 256 5.38 -23.08 6.25
N MET A 257 5.98 -24.27 6.14
CA MET A 257 5.68 -25.22 5.07
C MET A 257 4.23 -25.72 5.14
N LYS A 258 3.72 -26.07 6.34
CA LYS A 258 2.30 -26.45 6.53
C LYS A 258 1.36 -25.36 6.05
N ARG A 259 1.62 -24.10 6.43
CA ARG A 259 0.82 -22.94 6.02
C ARG A 259 0.83 -22.72 4.51
N LEU A 260 2.00 -22.82 3.88
CA LEU A 260 2.14 -22.69 2.42
C LEU A 260 1.42 -23.81 1.67
N MET A 261 1.46 -25.04 2.19
CA MET A 261 0.73 -26.18 1.60
C MET A 261 -0.79 -26.01 1.72
N MET A 262 -1.30 -25.62 2.89
CA MET A 262 -2.73 -25.36 3.11
C MET A 262 -3.27 -24.25 2.22
N ARG A 263 -2.51 -23.16 2.05
CA ARG A 263 -2.88 -22.08 1.12
C ARG A 263 -3.07 -22.56 -0.31
N ARG A 264 -2.30 -23.55 -0.77
CA ARG A 264 -2.44 -24.12 -2.11
C ARG A 264 -3.59 -25.12 -2.20
N LEU A 265 -3.79 -25.95 -1.18
CA LEU A 265 -4.93 -26.88 -1.12
C LEU A 265 -6.29 -26.14 -1.18
N HIS A 266 -6.40 -24.96 -0.58
CA HIS A 266 -7.60 -24.12 -0.74
C HIS A 266 -7.81 -23.52 -2.13
N ILE A 267 -6.77 -23.50 -2.99
CA ILE A 267 -6.81 -22.92 -4.33
C ILE A 267 -6.93 -24.01 -5.42
N SER A 268 -6.51 -25.24 -5.13
CA SER A 268 -6.58 -26.38 -6.06
C SER A 268 -7.39 -27.53 -5.47
N GLU A 269 -8.53 -27.87 -6.08
CA GLU A 269 -9.39 -29.02 -5.70
C GLU A 269 -8.75 -30.41 -5.88
N SER A 270 -7.46 -30.48 -6.26
CA SER A 270 -6.71 -31.72 -6.27
C SER A 270 -5.95 -31.89 -4.96
N GLU A 271 -6.27 -32.93 -4.18
CA GLU A 271 -5.51 -33.40 -3.01
C GLU A 271 -4.09 -33.93 -3.34
N GLY A 272 -3.64 -33.75 -4.59
CA GLY A 272 -2.36 -34.23 -5.08
C GLY A 272 -1.18 -33.33 -4.70
N ASP A 273 -0.42 -33.77 -3.70
CA ASP A 273 1.04 -33.62 -3.60
C ASP A 273 1.61 -32.20 -3.80
N VAL A 274 1.35 -31.29 -2.84
CA VAL A 274 1.86 -29.91 -2.89
C VAL A 274 3.36 -29.85 -2.59
N TRP A 275 4.15 -29.56 -3.62
CA TRP A 275 5.60 -29.35 -3.52
C TRP A 275 5.96 -27.85 -3.46
N LEU A 276 6.80 -27.46 -2.49
CA LEU A 276 7.27 -26.09 -2.27
C LEU A 276 8.71 -25.91 -2.73
N THR A 277 9.05 -24.77 -3.34
CA THR A 277 10.44 -24.44 -3.70
C THR A 277 11.21 -23.89 -2.51
N THR A 278 12.54 -24.07 -2.49
CA THR A 278 13.40 -23.45 -1.44
C THR A 278 13.16 -21.95 -1.32
N ARG A 279 12.96 -21.25 -2.44
CA ARG A 279 12.75 -19.81 -2.47
C ARG A 279 11.45 -19.40 -1.80
N GLU A 280 10.37 -20.16 -1.99
CA GLU A 280 9.08 -19.88 -1.34
C GLU A 280 9.19 -20.01 0.17
N ILE A 281 9.81 -21.08 0.65
CA ILE A 281 9.99 -21.30 2.09
C ILE A 281 10.95 -20.25 2.67
N ALA A 282 12.03 -19.92 1.94
CA ALA A 282 12.98 -18.87 2.33
C ALA A 282 12.34 -17.48 2.42
N ASN A 283 11.49 -17.13 1.45
CA ASN A 283 10.74 -15.87 1.45
C ASN A 283 9.71 -15.84 2.59
N GLU A 284 9.04 -16.95 2.85
CA GLU A 284 8.09 -17.05 3.97
C GLU A 284 8.82 -16.86 5.30
N MET A 285 10.04 -17.39 5.45
CA MET A 285 10.83 -17.31 6.68
C MET A 285 11.74 -16.07 6.78
N ASP A 286 11.86 -15.30 5.70
CA ASP A 286 12.80 -14.17 5.55
C ASP A 286 14.25 -14.54 5.91
N ILE A 287 14.69 -15.70 5.43
CA ILE A 287 16.08 -16.14 5.54
C ILE A 287 16.68 -16.31 4.15
N SER A 288 18.01 -16.23 4.05
CA SER A 288 18.68 -16.40 2.76
C SER A 288 18.35 -17.77 2.15
N ILE A 289 18.22 -17.83 0.83
CA ILE A 289 17.92 -19.08 0.13
C ILE A 289 18.96 -20.17 0.42
N TYR A 290 20.22 -19.78 0.70
CA TYR A 290 21.30 -20.68 1.06
C TYR A 290 21.14 -21.24 2.47
N SER A 291 20.81 -20.39 3.44
CA SER A 291 20.52 -20.79 4.82
C SER A 291 19.29 -21.70 4.89
N MET A 292 18.23 -21.37 4.14
CA MET A 292 17.05 -22.23 4.02
C MET A 292 17.38 -23.59 3.42
N ARG A 293 18.18 -23.61 2.35
CA ARG A 293 18.62 -24.85 1.73
C ARG A 293 19.39 -25.73 2.72
N TYR A 294 20.31 -25.12 3.47
CA TYR A 294 21.08 -25.83 4.49
C TYR A 294 20.16 -26.44 5.56
N LEU A 295 19.20 -25.67 6.08
CA LEU A 295 18.26 -26.14 7.09
C LEU A 295 17.35 -27.27 6.55
N LEU A 296 16.82 -27.12 5.33
CA LEU A 296 15.98 -28.13 4.70
C LEU A 296 16.74 -29.44 4.43
N CYS A 297 18.02 -29.37 4.03
CA CYS A 297 18.88 -30.56 3.92
C CYS A 297 19.06 -31.25 5.29
N GLN A 298 19.27 -30.50 6.38
CA GLN A 298 19.33 -31.10 7.72
C GLN A 298 18.00 -31.73 8.14
N MET A 299 16.87 -31.10 7.80
CA MET A 299 15.54 -31.62 8.09
C MET A 299 15.20 -32.86 7.26
N GLU A 300 15.71 -32.96 6.04
CA GLU A 300 15.61 -34.14 5.18
C GLU A 300 16.40 -35.31 5.76
N MET A 301 17.63 -35.07 6.22
CA MET A 301 18.42 -36.09 6.93
C MET A 301 17.74 -36.59 8.21
N ALA A 302 16.96 -35.73 8.87
CA ALA A 302 16.17 -36.06 10.06
C ALA A 302 14.80 -36.69 9.73
N GLY A 303 14.47 -36.88 8.44
CA GLY A 303 13.20 -37.45 8.00
C GLY A 303 11.97 -36.56 8.16
N ALA A 304 12.15 -35.26 8.44
CA ALA A 304 11.03 -34.32 8.66
C ALA A 304 10.48 -33.74 7.34
N VAL A 305 11.28 -33.73 6.28
CA VAL A 305 10.90 -33.26 4.94
C VAL A 305 11.47 -34.20 3.88
N VAL A 306 10.81 -34.26 2.72
CA VAL A 306 11.25 -35.02 1.55
C VAL A 306 11.61 -34.03 0.46
N SER A 307 12.71 -34.27 -0.26
CA SER A 307 13.07 -33.47 -1.44
C SER A 307 12.87 -34.24 -2.75
N ILE A 308 12.49 -33.52 -3.80
CA ILE A 308 12.53 -34.00 -5.18
C ILE A 308 13.30 -33.02 -6.05
N LYS A 309 14.12 -33.55 -6.94
CA LYS A 309 14.86 -32.76 -7.94
C LYS A 309 14.00 -32.64 -9.19
N THR A 310 13.66 -31.40 -9.57
CA THR A 310 12.95 -31.11 -10.82
C THR A 310 13.86 -30.30 -11.76
N GLY A 311 13.89 -30.66 -13.05
CA GLY A 311 14.67 -29.98 -14.11
C GLY A 311 15.95 -30.71 -14.55
N LYS A 312 16.50 -30.34 -15.73
CA LYS A 312 17.75 -30.88 -16.31
C LYS A 312 18.82 -29.78 -16.43
N GLY A 313 20.06 -30.06 -16.03
CA GLY A 313 21.20 -29.15 -16.20
C GLY A 313 21.18 -27.94 -15.26
N ARG A 314 21.55 -26.74 -15.72
CA ARG A 314 21.64 -25.54 -14.86
C ARG A 314 20.30 -25.06 -14.26
N SER A 315 19.17 -25.63 -14.67
CA SER A 315 17.82 -25.31 -14.16
C SER A 315 17.33 -26.26 -13.06
N HIS A 316 18.23 -26.99 -12.39
CA HIS A 316 17.88 -27.81 -11.24
C HIS A 316 17.23 -26.99 -10.12
N THR A 317 15.98 -27.34 -9.80
CA THR A 317 15.24 -26.77 -8.67
C THR A 317 14.91 -27.89 -7.69
N LEU A 318 15.30 -27.70 -6.43
CA LEU A 318 14.86 -28.55 -5.34
C LEU A 318 13.47 -28.13 -4.92
N ARG A 319 12.58 -29.10 -4.86
CA ARG A 319 11.28 -28.95 -4.25
C ARG A 319 11.19 -29.82 -3.01
N TRP A 320 10.41 -29.35 -2.04
CA TRP A 320 10.32 -29.89 -0.70
C TRP A 320 8.88 -30.14 -0.35
N LYS A 321 8.65 -31.23 0.39
CA LYS A 321 7.36 -31.60 0.96
C LYS A 321 7.59 -32.02 2.41
N LEU A 322 6.58 -31.88 3.26
CA LEU A 322 6.60 -32.51 4.58
C LEU A 322 6.60 -34.03 4.43
N ALA A 323 7.41 -34.72 5.22
CA ALA A 323 7.36 -36.18 5.30
C ALA A 323 6.04 -36.61 5.96
N SER A 324 5.45 -37.69 5.45
CA SER A 324 4.17 -38.26 5.90
C SER A 324 4.27 -38.86 7.30
#